data_AF-A0A0H5QF27-F1
#
_entry.id   AF-A0A0H5QF27-F1
#
_cell.length_a   1.000
_cell.length_b   1.000
_cell.length_c   1.000
_cell.angle_alpha   90.00
_cell.angle_beta   90.00
_cell.angle_gamma   90.00
#
_symmetry.space_group_name_H-M   'P 1'
#
loop_
_entity.id
_entity.type
_entity.pdbx_description
1 polymer ?
#
loop_
_entity_poly.entity_id
_entity_poly.type
_entity_poly.pdbx_seq_one_letter_code
_entity_poly.pdbx_strand_id
1 'polypeptide(L)'
;MTKGNAWMNVSWSGDAQWAIDEASEVGVELAYLVPEEGSNVWFDGWCIPKYAKNTKAASYFINYMCMPENAIYNMEEIGYVSVIASPEILEWADDEENISETADLTYFFGEGAEAVHANQVFYPDRKVIDHCALMHDCGAETEAMLSMWNRVKGDNLSGGIVIFIVVVLVLIVGAALLSVFNRRKQRALQRKHRKNR
;
A
#
# COMPACT_ATOMS: atom_id res chain seq x y z
N MET A 1 -10.79 1.80 10.24
CA MET A 1 -10.54 1.81 11.70
C MET A 1 -11.31 2.95 12.35
N THR A 2 -11.03 4.21 12.01
CA THR A 2 -11.66 5.43 12.56
C THR A 2 -13.20 5.47 12.55
N LYS A 3 -13.86 4.84 11.57
CA LYS A 3 -15.33 4.77 11.46
C LYS A 3 -15.97 3.53 12.11
N GLY A 4 -15.21 2.72 12.85
CA GLY A 4 -15.71 1.48 13.47
C GLY A 4 -15.99 0.31 12.51
N ASN A 5 -15.66 0.45 11.21
CA ASN A 5 -15.90 -0.59 10.20
C ASN A 5 -14.95 -1.80 10.30
N ALA A 6 -13.81 -1.64 10.97
CA ALA A 6 -12.79 -2.67 11.15
C ALA A 6 -12.08 -2.44 12.49
N TRP A 7 -11.70 -3.52 13.16
CA TRP A 7 -11.11 -3.53 14.51
C TRP A 7 -9.61 -3.83 14.49
N MET A 8 -9.13 -4.49 13.44
CA MET A 8 -7.72 -4.85 13.24
C MET A 8 -7.39 -4.70 11.75
N ASN A 9 -6.14 -4.33 11.45
CA ASN A 9 -5.62 -4.24 10.09
C ASN A 9 -4.14 -4.65 10.08
N VAL A 10 -3.69 -5.26 8.98
CA VAL A 10 -2.27 -5.39 8.68
C VAL A 10 -1.88 -4.14 7.90
N SER A 11 -0.95 -3.36 8.45
CA SER A 11 -0.54 -2.08 7.89
C SER A 11 0.96 -1.92 7.93
N TRP A 12 1.49 -1.14 6.98
CA TRP A 12 2.84 -0.62 7.06
C TRP A 12 2.93 0.38 8.22
N SER A 13 4.11 0.49 8.84
CA SER A 13 4.31 1.30 10.04
C SER A 13 3.99 2.77 9.82
N GLY A 14 4.41 3.36 8.69
CA GLY A 14 4.14 4.77 8.44
C GLY A 14 2.68 5.08 8.15
N ASP A 15 2.00 4.22 7.40
CA ASP A 15 0.54 4.31 7.20
C ASP A 15 -0.21 4.14 8.54
N ALA A 16 0.32 3.32 9.44
CA ALA A 16 -0.26 3.11 10.77
C ALA A 16 -0.10 4.35 11.65
N GLN A 17 1.06 5.03 11.62
CA GLN A 17 1.24 6.28 12.36
C GLN A 17 0.23 7.34 11.91
N TRP A 18 0.13 7.58 10.61
CA TRP A 18 -0.86 8.50 10.05
C TRP A 18 -2.29 8.15 10.50
N ALA A 19 -2.63 6.86 10.48
CA ALA A 19 -3.94 6.41 10.95
C ALA A 19 -4.15 6.61 12.45
N ILE A 20 -3.11 6.46 13.28
CA ILE A 20 -3.15 6.72 14.73
C ILE A 20 -3.38 8.21 14.99
N ASP A 21 -2.63 9.08 14.31
CA ASP A 21 -2.74 10.53 14.45
C ASP A 21 -4.14 11.02 14.05
N GLU A 22 -4.63 10.65 12.86
CA GLU A 22 -6.00 11.00 12.42
C GLU A 22 -7.10 10.43 13.33
N ALA A 23 -6.90 9.22 13.87
CA ALA A 23 -7.86 8.61 14.78
C ALA A 23 -7.95 9.37 16.11
N SER A 24 -6.81 9.84 16.62
CA SER A 24 -6.75 10.61 17.86
C SER A 24 -7.56 11.92 17.79
N GLU A 25 -7.55 12.60 16.64
CA GLU A 25 -8.31 13.84 16.41
C GLU A 25 -9.83 13.66 16.53
N VAL A 26 -10.32 12.45 16.25
CA VAL A 26 -11.74 12.08 16.35
C VAL A 26 -12.07 11.27 17.60
N GLY A 27 -11.14 11.20 18.56
CA GLY A 27 -11.32 10.52 19.85
C GLY A 27 -11.34 8.99 19.75
N VAL A 28 -10.68 8.43 18.74
CA VAL A 28 -10.51 6.98 18.57
C VAL A 28 -9.05 6.62 18.85
N GLU A 29 -8.84 5.72 19.80
CA GLU A 29 -7.50 5.22 20.11
C GLU A 29 -7.16 4.04 19.20
N LEU A 30 -6.02 4.12 18.52
CA LEU A 30 -5.41 3.05 17.76
C LEU A 30 -3.99 2.79 18.27
N ALA A 31 -3.55 1.54 18.15
CA ALA A 31 -2.19 1.14 18.48
C ALA A 31 -1.59 0.33 17.32
N TYR A 32 -0.28 0.43 17.15
CA TYR A 32 0.50 -0.40 16.23
C TYR A 32 1.37 -1.37 17.03
N LEU A 33 1.41 -2.63 16.59
CA LEU A 33 2.09 -3.71 17.29
C LEU A 33 2.79 -4.60 16.27
N VAL A 34 4.02 -4.98 16.59
CA VAL A 34 4.76 -6.04 15.88
C VAL A 34 4.49 -7.36 16.60
N PRO A 35 4.02 -8.42 15.91
CA PRO A 35 3.77 -9.73 16.53
C PRO A 35 5.03 -10.34 17.14
N GLU A 36 4.89 -11.06 18.27
CA GLU A 36 6.01 -11.72 18.96
C GLU A 36 6.71 -12.78 18.11
N GLU A 37 6.00 -13.39 17.14
CA GLU A 37 6.56 -14.34 16.19
C GLU A 37 7.45 -13.69 15.12
N GLY A 38 7.41 -12.36 15.01
CA GLY A 38 8.15 -11.59 14.03
C GLY A 38 7.27 -11.00 12.93
N SER A 39 7.82 -9.98 12.29
CA SER A 39 7.23 -9.34 11.12
C SER A 39 8.29 -9.10 10.04
N ASN A 40 7.90 -8.42 8.97
CA ASN A 40 8.81 -8.08 7.89
C ASN A 40 9.51 -6.74 8.14
N VAL A 41 10.83 -6.74 7.95
CA VAL A 41 11.63 -5.53 7.71
C VAL A 41 11.75 -5.34 6.20
N TRP A 42 11.65 -4.11 5.73
CA TRP A 42 11.66 -3.79 4.31
C TRP A 42 12.32 -2.42 4.11
N PHE A 43 12.83 -2.19 2.90
CA PHE A 43 13.48 -0.94 2.54
C PHE A 43 13.09 -0.56 1.12
N ASP A 44 12.76 0.71 0.93
CA ASP A 44 12.69 1.32 -0.38
C ASP A 44 13.97 2.09 -0.69
N GLY A 45 14.41 2.04 -1.94
CA GLY A 45 15.66 2.68 -2.37
C GLY A 45 15.52 3.33 -3.73
N TRP A 46 16.10 4.52 -3.87
CA TRP A 46 16.21 5.19 -5.15
C TRP A 46 17.17 4.43 -6.08
N CYS A 47 16.73 4.20 -7.30
CA CYS A 47 17.54 3.59 -8.35
C CYS A 47 17.51 4.45 -9.61
N ILE A 48 18.66 4.55 -10.30
CA ILE A 48 18.78 5.27 -11.58
C ILE A 48 18.61 4.25 -12.72
N PRO A 49 17.52 4.30 -13.51
CA PRO A 49 17.32 3.36 -14.60
C PRO A 49 18.43 3.45 -15.65
N LYS A 50 18.83 2.31 -16.23
CA LYS A 50 19.91 2.23 -17.24
C LYS A 50 19.68 3.13 -18.46
N TYR A 51 18.44 3.45 -18.76
CA TYR A 51 18.03 4.29 -19.89
C TYR A 51 17.77 5.76 -19.51
N ALA A 52 18.05 6.16 -18.26
CA ALA A 52 17.89 7.53 -17.80
C ALA A 52 18.73 8.49 -18.65
N LYS A 53 18.08 9.55 -19.17
CA LYS A 53 18.73 10.54 -20.05
C LYS A 53 19.58 11.56 -19.30
N ASN A 54 19.31 11.75 -18.01
CA ASN A 54 20.01 12.72 -17.18
C ASN A 54 20.41 12.11 -15.83
N THR A 55 21.40 11.20 -15.88
CA THR A 55 21.93 10.53 -14.69
C THR A 55 22.58 11.50 -13.70
N LYS A 56 23.13 12.62 -14.18
CA LYS A 56 23.73 13.67 -13.34
C LYS A 56 22.68 14.35 -12.46
N ALA A 57 21.54 14.78 -13.04
CA ALA A 57 20.46 15.37 -12.26
C ALA A 57 19.84 14.36 -11.29
N ALA A 58 19.65 13.10 -11.71
CA ALA A 58 19.17 12.05 -10.81
C ALA A 58 20.11 11.83 -9.60
N SER A 59 21.43 11.85 -9.83
CA SER A 59 22.41 11.75 -8.74
C SER A 59 22.35 12.96 -7.79
N TYR A 60 22.15 14.17 -8.32
CA TYR A 60 21.96 15.36 -7.48
C TYR A 60 20.68 15.29 -6.66
N PHE A 61 19.59 14.78 -7.22
CA PHE A 61 18.35 14.56 -6.50
C PHE A 61 18.53 13.56 -5.35
N ILE A 62 19.16 12.41 -5.61
CA ILE A 62 19.45 11.41 -4.57
C ILE A 62 20.32 12.04 -3.47
N ASN A 63 21.40 12.76 -3.84
CA ASN A 63 22.23 13.45 -2.85
C ASN A 63 21.45 14.48 -2.03
N TYR A 64 20.53 15.22 -2.65
CA TYR A 64 19.66 16.17 -1.96
C TYR A 64 18.76 15.47 -0.94
N MET A 65 18.10 14.37 -1.32
CA MET A 65 17.28 13.57 -0.41
C MET A 65 18.09 12.89 0.71
N CYS A 66 19.39 12.68 0.49
CA CYS A 66 20.30 12.12 1.51
C CYS A 66 20.85 13.14 2.52
N MET A 67 20.53 14.43 2.38
CA MET A 67 20.90 15.43 3.39
C MET A 67 19.99 15.26 4.63
N PRO A 68 20.54 15.25 5.87
CA PRO A 68 19.75 15.00 7.08
C PRO A 68 18.49 15.88 7.21
N GLU A 69 18.63 17.19 6.99
CA GLU A 69 17.51 18.13 7.04
C GLU A 69 16.37 17.78 6.06
N ASN A 70 16.71 17.45 4.81
CA ASN A 70 15.70 17.07 3.81
C ASN A 70 15.08 15.70 4.11
N ALA A 71 15.87 14.78 4.67
CA ALA A 71 15.37 13.48 5.10
C ALA A 71 14.36 13.66 6.22
N ILE A 72 14.67 14.48 7.23
CA ILE A 72 13.76 14.82 8.34
C ILE A 72 12.46 15.40 7.82
N TYR A 73 12.52 16.45 6.98
CA TYR A 73 11.31 17.04 6.40
C TYR A 73 10.46 16.01 5.64
N ASN A 74 11.11 15.09 4.91
CA ASN A 74 10.37 14.07 4.20
C ASN A 74 9.75 13.04 5.16
N MET A 75 10.46 12.62 6.23
CA MET A 75 9.95 11.69 7.24
C MET A 75 8.73 12.24 7.97
N GLU A 76 8.76 13.52 8.36
CA GLU A 76 7.65 14.21 9.03
C GLU A 76 6.40 14.26 8.15
N GLU A 77 6.55 14.48 6.84
CA GLU A 77 5.42 14.55 5.93
C GLU A 77 4.80 13.18 5.64
N ILE A 78 5.61 12.14 5.42
CA ILE A 78 5.10 10.84 4.95
C ILE A 78 4.87 9.83 6.07
N GLY A 79 5.38 10.07 7.28
CA GLY A 79 5.28 9.15 8.41
C GLY A 79 6.17 7.92 8.31
N TYR A 80 7.17 7.88 7.43
CA TYR A 80 8.14 6.78 7.32
C TYR A 80 9.54 7.27 7.68
N VAL A 81 10.37 6.38 8.23
CA VAL A 81 11.76 6.70 8.60
C VAL A 81 12.75 6.47 7.46
N SER A 82 13.80 7.27 7.45
CA SER A 82 14.92 7.16 6.53
C SER A 82 15.97 6.17 7.05
N VAL A 83 16.74 5.58 6.13
CA VAL A 83 17.91 4.75 6.47
C VAL A 83 19.15 5.57 6.87
N ILE A 84 19.06 6.89 6.80
CA ILE A 84 20.18 7.79 7.11
C ILE A 84 20.30 7.87 8.64
N ALA A 85 21.39 7.33 9.16
CA ALA A 85 21.69 7.29 10.59
C ALA A 85 22.71 8.36 10.98
N SER A 86 22.37 9.63 10.79
CA SER A 86 23.23 10.75 11.20
C SER A 86 22.88 11.23 12.61
N PRO A 87 23.81 11.91 13.32
CA PRO A 87 23.53 12.48 14.64
C PRO A 87 22.32 13.42 14.65
N GLU A 88 22.12 14.20 13.59
CA GLU A 88 20.97 15.11 13.46
C GLU A 88 19.63 14.35 13.41
N ILE A 89 19.60 13.16 12.80
CA ILE A 89 18.40 12.33 12.76
C ILE A 89 18.18 11.61 14.09
N LEU A 90 19.26 11.20 14.78
CA LEU A 90 19.16 10.66 16.13
C LEU A 90 18.61 11.71 17.10
N GLU A 91 19.10 12.95 17.03
CA GLU A 91 18.58 14.07 17.81
C GLU A 91 17.10 14.36 17.49
N TRP A 92 16.71 14.30 16.22
CA TRP A 92 15.30 14.42 15.83
C TRP A 92 14.43 13.27 16.36
N ALA A 93 14.96 12.05 16.44
CA ALA A 93 14.22 10.89 16.91
C ALA A 93 14.04 10.85 18.44
N ASP A 94 14.84 11.59 19.19
CA ASP A 94 14.85 11.61 20.66
C ASP A 94 13.86 12.65 21.21
N ASP A 95 12.62 12.23 21.44
CA ASP A 95 11.52 13.06 21.94
C ASP A 95 11.28 12.83 23.45
N GLU A 96 12.26 13.27 24.26
CA GLU A 96 12.19 13.18 25.74
C GLU A 96 10.98 13.94 26.32
N GLU A 97 10.45 14.95 25.60
CA GLU A 97 9.32 15.75 26.07
C GLU A 97 8.01 14.97 26.03
N ASN A 98 7.77 14.18 24.97
CA ASN A 98 6.49 13.50 24.78
C ASN A 98 6.54 11.99 25.05
N ILE A 99 7.72 11.38 25.07
CA ILE A 99 7.90 9.93 25.21
C ILE A 99 8.66 9.62 26.48
N SER A 100 8.02 8.96 27.45
CA SER A 100 8.65 8.63 28.74
C SER A 100 9.56 7.39 28.69
N GLU A 101 9.27 6.46 27.80
CA GLU A 101 10.00 5.19 27.69
C GLU A 101 11.13 5.31 26.68
N THR A 102 12.24 4.62 26.95
CA THR A 102 13.39 4.58 26.04
C THR A 102 13.43 3.25 25.28
N ALA A 103 14.03 3.28 24.10
CA ALA A 103 14.32 2.09 23.31
C ALA A 103 15.79 2.03 22.89
N ASP A 104 16.27 0.79 22.70
CA ASP A 104 17.58 0.51 22.13
C ASP A 104 17.51 0.66 20.60
N LEU A 105 18.04 1.76 20.07
CA LEU A 105 18.10 2.05 18.64
C LEU A 105 19.47 1.75 18.03
N THR A 106 20.32 0.96 18.72
CA THR A 106 21.66 0.62 18.22
C THR A 106 21.64 -0.14 16.89
N TYR A 107 20.52 -0.79 16.55
CA TYR A 107 20.32 -1.37 15.21
C TYR A 107 20.37 -0.31 14.10
N PHE A 108 19.79 0.87 14.34
CA PHE A 108 19.69 1.95 13.37
C PHE A 108 20.91 2.88 13.41
N PHE A 109 21.30 3.32 14.60
CA PHE A 109 22.28 4.40 14.79
C PHE A 109 23.65 3.93 15.28
N GLY A 110 23.80 2.66 15.66
CA GLY A 110 25.05 2.12 16.21
C GLY A 110 25.26 2.50 17.68
N GLU A 111 26.52 2.47 18.12
CA GLU A 111 26.92 2.75 19.51
C GLU A 111 26.52 4.17 19.93
N GLY A 112 25.99 4.31 21.15
CA GLY A 112 25.52 5.59 21.69
C GLY A 112 24.02 5.84 21.56
N ALA A 113 23.26 4.88 21.00
CA ALA A 113 21.80 4.95 20.84
C ALA A 113 21.07 3.87 21.66
N GLU A 114 21.60 3.49 22.83
CA GLU A 114 21.05 2.41 23.67
C GLU A 114 19.79 2.80 24.44
N ALA A 115 19.53 4.10 24.63
CA ALA A 115 18.39 4.61 25.36
C ALA A 115 17.93 5.94 24.73
N VAL A 116 17.00 5.84 23.78
CA VAL A 116 16.45 6.99 23.04
C VAL A 116 14.93 7.05 23.25
N HIS A 117 14.39 8.23 23.50
CA HIS A 117 12.95 8.47 23.67
C HIS A 117 12.26 8.54 22.31
N ALA A 118 12.21 7.43 21.59
CA ALA A 118 11.72 7.39 20.20
C ALA A 118 10.35 6.74 20.05
N ASN A 119 9.57 7.24 19.09
CA ASN A 119 8.30 6.63 18.69
C ASN A 119 8.55 5.21 18.16
N GLN A 120 8.04 4.21 18.89
CA GLN A 120 8.24 2.80 18.59
C GLN A 120 7.54 2.31 17.30
N VAL A 121 6.62 3.10 16.74
CA VAL A 121 6.05 2.84 15.40
C VAL A 121 7.08 3.13 14.32
N PHE A 122 7.92 4.14 14.54
CA PHE A 122 8.97 4.59 13.62
C PHE A 122 10.28 3.84 13.83
N TYR A 123 10.77 3.85 15.08
CA TYR A 123 12.02 3.23 15.50
C TYR A 123 11.73 2.22 16.61
N PRO A 124 11.34 0.98 16.25
CA PRO A 124 11.09 -0.05 17.24
C PRO A 124 12.40 -0.46 17.92
N ASP A 125 12.31 -0.83 19.20
CA ASP A 125 13.44 -1.35 19.98
C ASP A 125 14.17 -2.48 19.24
N ARG A 126 15.48 -2.55 19.40
CA ARG A 126 16.33 -3.59 18.82
C ARG A 126 15.79 -5.00 19.05
N LYS A 127 15.22 -5.30 20.22
CA LYS A 127 14.65 -6.62 20.51
C LYS A 127 13.48 -6.95 19.58
N VAL A 128 12.75 -5.93 19.11
CA VAL A 128 11.69 -6.08 18.10
C VAL A 128 12.28 -6.44 16.75
N ILE A 129 13.32 -5.72 16.34
CA ILE A 129 14.00 -5.99 15.07
C ILE A 129 14.68 -7.37 15.05
N ASP A 130 15.27 -7.79 16.16
CA ASP A 130 16.01 -9.06 16.28
C ASP A 130 15.16 -10.31 15.95
N HIS A 131 13.83 -10.23 16.07
CA HIS A 131 12.91 -11.31 15.71
C HIS A 131 12.12 -11.05 14.41
N CYS A 132 12.34 -9.92 13.75
CA CYS A 132 11.82 -9.65 12.42
C CYS A 132 12.74 -10.19 11.32
N ALA A 133 12.20 -10.34 10.11
CA ALA A 133 12.94 -10.84 8.95
C ALA A 133 12.94 -9.82 7.81
N LEU A 134 14.12 -9.60 7.22
CA LEU A 134 14.22 -8.78 6.00
C LEU A 134 13.53 -9.49 4.83
N MET A 135 12.69 -8.75 4.10
CA MET A 135 12.09 -9.25 2.87
C MET A 135 13.17 -9.44 1.79
N HIS A 136 13.32 -10.67 1.31
CA HIS A 136 14.26 -11.03 0.27
C HIS A 136 13.58 -11.25 -1.07
N ASP A 137 14.33 -11.03 -2.16
CA ASP A 137 13.89 -11.41 -3.50
C ASP A 137 13.64 -12.93 -3.56
N CYS A 138 12.49 -13.31 -4.13
CA CYS A 138 12.10 -14.70 -4.30
C CYS A 138 12.67 -15.31 -5.58
N GLY A 139 13.33 -14.53 -6.45
CA GLY A 139 13.99 -15.01 -7.66
C GLY A 139 13.05 -15.84 -8.53
N ALA A 140 13.46 -17.08 -8.83
CA ALA A 140 12.67 -18.01 -9.65
C ALA A 140 11.33 -18.42 -9.01
N GLU A 141 11.21 -18.34 -7.68
CA GLU A 141 9.99 -18.71 -6.93
C GLU A 141 8.94 -17.59 -6.90
N THR A 142 9.25 -16.42 -7.44
CA THR A 142 8.33 -15.27 -7.48
C THR A 142 7.00 -15.63 -8.17
N GLU A 143 7.05 -16.41 -9.26
CA GLU A 143 5.82 -16.83 -9.96
C GLU A 143 4.93 -17.73 -9.08
N ALA A 144 5.54 -18.63 -8.30
CA ALA A 144 4.81 -19.50 -7.38
C ALA A 144 4.18 -18.68 -6.25
N MET A 145 4.92 -17.73 -5.67
CA MET A 145 4.42 -16.81 -4.64
C MET A 145 3.25 -15.96 -5.15
N LEU A 146 3.38 -15.38 -6.35
CA LEU A 146 2.30 -14.61 -6.98
C LEU A 146 1.06 -15.48 -7.27
N SER A 147 1.26 -16.73 -7.70
CA SER A 147 0.17 -17.68 -7.93
C SER A 147 -0.59 -18.00 -6.64
N MET A 148 0.14 -18.24 -5.54
CA MET A 148 -0.47 -18.43 -4.22
C MET A 148 -1.26 -17.19 -3.77
N TRP A 149 -0.70 -15.99 -3.93
CA TRP A 149 -1.37 -14.76 -3.56
C TRP A 149 -2.64 -14.49 -4.38
N ASN A 150 -2.60 -14.74 -5.68
CA ASN A 150 -3.79 -14.61 -6.55
C ASN A 150 -4.93 -15.56 -6.14
N ARG A 151 -4.59 -16.77 -5.67
CA ARG A 151 -5.59 -17.70 -5.12
C ARG A 151 -6.25 -17.16 -3.86
N VAL A 152 -5.48 -16.51 -2.98
CA VAL A 152 -6.00 -15.89 -1.74
C VAL A 152 -6.92 -14.71 -2.06
N LYS A 153 -6.52 -13.82 -2.98
CA LYS A 153 -7.34 -12.68 -3.42
C LYS A 153 -8.66 -13.10 -4.08
N GLY A 154 -8.77 -14.36 -4.52
CA GLY A 154 -9.92 -14.83 -5.27
C GLY A 154 -9.95 -14.29 -6.70
N ASP A 155 -8.79 -13.92 -7.27
CA ASP A 155 -8.61 -13.55 -8.68
C ASP A 155 -8.78 -14.79 -9.56
N ASN A 156 -10.00 -15.31 -9.59
CA ASN A 156 -10.48 -16.38 -10.43
C ASN A 156 -11.94 -16.05 -10.73
N LEU A 157 -12.20 -15.08 -11.61
CA LEU A 157 -13.45 -15.12 -12.36
C LEU A 157 -13.40 -16.46 -13.10
N SER A 158 -14.06 -17.48 -12.56
CA SER A 158 -13.96 -18.81 -13.13
C SER A 158 -14.30 -18.72 -14.61
N GLY A 159 -13.59 -19.45 -15.47
CA GLY A 159 -13.88 -19.41 -16.92
C GLY A 159 -15.36 -19.67 -17.21
N GLY A 160 -16.04 -20.45 -16.36
CA GLY A 160 -17.49 -20.64 -16.39
C GLY A 160 -18.31 -19.37 -16.13
N ILE A 161 -17.94 -18.54 -15.15
CA ILE A 161 -18.60 -17.24 -14.91
C ILE A 161 -18.38 -16.29 -16.09
N VAL A 162 -17.18 -16.26 -16.68
CA VAL A 162 -16.90 -15.43 -17.87
C VAL A 162 -17.79 -15.89 -19.05
N ILE A 163 -17.83 -17.19 -19.33
CA ILE A 163 -18.67 -17.77 -20.39
C ILE A 163 -20.14 -17.45 -20.13
N PHE A 164 -20.61 -17.61 -18.89
CA PHE A 164 -21.99 -17.31 -18.51
C PHE A 164 -22.34 -15.84 -18.77
N ILE A 165 -21.49 -14.89 -18.35
CA ILE A 165 -21.68 -13.46 -18.58
C ILE A 165 -21.77 -13.16 -20.09
N VAL A 166 -20.86 -13.74 -20.89
CA VAL A 166 -20.86 -13.57 -22.36
C VAL A 166 -22.14 -14.13 -22.99
N VAL A 167 -22.58 -15.33 -22.59
CA VAL A 167 -23.82 -15.94 -23.10
C VAL A 167 -25.04 -15.08 -22.76
N VAL A 168 -25.13 -14.59 -21.52
CA VAL A 168 -26.23 -13.71 -21.09
C VAL A 168 -26.24 -12.41 -21.91
N LEU A 169 -25.08 -11.79 -22.13
CA LEU A 169 -24.97 -10.59 -22.97
C LEU A 169 -25.41 -10.85 -24.41
N VAL A 170 -24.98 -11.97 -25.01
CA VAL A 170 -25.39 -12.36 -26.38
C VAL A 170 -26.90 -12.58 -26.46
N LEU A 171 -27.50 -13.23 -25.47
CA LEU A 171 -28.96 -13.45 -25.41
C LEU A 171 -29.73 -12.13 -25.27
N ILE A 172 -29.25 -11.20 -24.43
CA ILE A 172 -29.86 -9.87 -24.25
C ILE A 172 -29.81 -9.09 -25.57
N VAL A 173 -28.64 -9.05 -26.23
CA VAL A 173 -28.48 -8.36 -27.53
C VAL A 173 -29.35 -9.02 -28.60
N GLY A 174 -29.38 -10.35 -28.65
CA GLY A 174 -30.23 -11.11 -29.57
C GLY A 174 -31.72 -10.81 -29.37
N ALA A 175 -32.20 -10.82 -28.13
CA ALA A 175 -33.57 -10.48 -27.78
C ALA A 175 -33.90 -9.02 -28.14
N ALA A 176 -32.99 -8.08 -27.89
CA ALA A 176 -33.15 -6.69 -28.27
C ALA A 176 -33.27 -6.53 -29.80
N LEU A 177 -32.38 -7.17 -30.57
CA LEU A 177 -32.43 -7.14 -32.04
C LEU A 177 -33.74 -7.76 -32.59
N LEU A 178 -34.16 -8.91 -32.05
CA LEU A 178 -35.43 -9.54 -32.41
C LEU A 178 -36.63 -8.64 -32.09
N SER A 179 -36.63 -7.98 -30.93
CA SER A 179 -37.69 -7.05 -30.54
C SER A 179 -37.75 -5.84 -31.49
N VAL A 180 -36.60 -5.30 -31.92
CA VAL A 180 -36.51 -4.20 -32.88
C VAL A 180 -37.00 -4.65 -34.26
N PHE A 181 -36.59 -5.84 -34.71
CA PHE A 181 -37.03 -6.41 -35.98
C PHE A 181 -38.55 -6.63 -35.99
N ASN A 182 -39.12 -7.23 -34.95
CA ASN A 182 -40.56 -7.46 -34.83
C ASN A 182 -41.35 -6.15 -34.78
N ARG A 183 -40.86 -5.13 -34.04
CA ARG A 183 -41.46 -3.78 -34.04
C ARG A 183 -41.42 -3.14 -35.43
N ARG A 184 -40.30 -3.26 -36.17
CA ARG A 184 -40.18 -2.78 -37.55
C ARG A 184 -41.14 -3.49 -38.50
N LYS A 185 -41.24 -4.82 -38.41
CA LYS A 185 -42.16 -5.65 -39.21
C LYS A 185 -43.63 -5.28 -38.96
N GLN A 186 -44.03 -5.13 -37.68
CA GLN A 186 -45.39 -4.71 -37.35
C GLN A 186 -45.70 -3.30 -37.86
N ARG A 187 -44.78 -2.34 -37.73
CA ARG A 187 -44.94 -0.99 -38.30
C ARG A 187 -45.07 -1.02 -39.83
N ALA A 188 -44.32 -1.87 -40.52
CA ALA A 188 -44.43 -2.04 -41.97
C ALA A 188 -45.79 -2.63 -42.39
N LEU A 189 -46.30 -3.64 -41.67
CA LEU A 189 -47.63 -4.23 -41.88
C LEU A 189 -48.75 -3.20 -41.63
N GLN A 190 -48.67 -2.43 -40.54
CA GLN A 190 -49.65 -1.37 -40.25
C GLN A 190 -49.66 -0.27 -41.33
N ARG A 191 -48.50 0.13 -41.87
CA ARG A 191 -48.41 1.06 -42.99
C ARG A 191 -49.06 0.52 -44.27
N LYS A 192 -48.94 -0.79 -44.53
CA LYS A 192 -49.56 -1.45 -45.69
C LYS A 192 -51.09 -1.49 -45.58
N HIS A 193 -51.61 -1.80 -44.38
CA HIS A 193 -53.06 -1.75 -44.12
C HIS A 193 -53.66 -0.34 -44.23
N ARG A 194 -52.92 0.70 -43.81
CA ARG A 194 -53.34 2.11 -43.93
C ARG A 194 -53.33 2.66 -45.36
N LYS A 195 -52.62 1.99 -46.29
CA LYS A 195 -52.52 2.37 -47.70
C LYS A 195 -53.56 1.68 -48.60
N ASN A 196 -54.19 0.61 -48.09
CA ASN A 196 -55.22 -0.19 -48.76
C ASN A 196 -56.64 0.09 -48.19
N ARG A 197 -56.80 1.18 -47.44
CA ARG A 197 -58.06 1.71 -46.94
C ARG A 197 -58.20 3.13 -47.47
#